data_AF-A0A829H7S0-F1
#
_entry.id   AF-A0A829H7S0-F1
#
_cell.length_a   1.000
_cell.length_b   1.000
_cell.length_c   1.000
_cell.angle_alpha   90.00
_cell.angle_beta   90.00
_cell.angle_gamma   90.00
#
_symmetry.space_group_name_H-M   'P 1'
#
loop_
_entity.id
_entity.type
_entity.pdbx_description
1 polymer ?
#
loop_
_entity_poly.entity_id
_entity_poly.type
_entity_poly.pdbx_seq_one_letter_code
_entity_poly.pdbx_strand_id
1 'polypeptide(L)' 'MDDQLVYIVYYADQSAPTELLKAFSSERRAAEYVAMLKNAPYPKHEAANYRYAAVQLN' A
#
# COMPACT_ATOMS: atom_id res chain seq x y z
N MET A 1 13.03 5.23 -22.26
CA MET A 1 13.10 4.94 -20.82
C MET A 1 11.73 4.43 -20.48
N ASP A 2 11.61 3.16 -20.09
CA ASP A 2 10.32 2.57 -19.77
C ASP A 2 9.88 3.11 -18.41
N ASP A 3 8.90 4.02 -18.43
CA ASP A 3 8.22 4.48 -17.23
C ASP A 3 7.52 3.27 -16.60
N GLN A 4 8.09 2.74 -15.52
CA GLN A 4 7.54 1.56 -14.87
C GLN A 4 6.50 1.98 -13.84
N LEU A 5 5.22 1.69 -14.12
CA LEU A 5 4.13 1.89 -13.17
C LEU A 5 4.18 0.82 -12.08
N VAL A 6 4.28 1.24 -10.83
CA VAL A 6 4.22 0.36 -9.65
C VAL A 6 3.12 0.83 -8.69
N TYR A 7 2.56 -0.11 -7.95
CA TYR A 7 1.52 0.13 -6.97
C TYR A 7 2.11 -0.11 -5.58
N ILE A 8 2.25 0.97 -4.82
CA ILE A 8 2.86 0.94 -3.49
C ILE A 8 1.74 0.85 -2.46
N VAL A 9 1.75 -0.21 -1.67
CA VAL A 9 0.91 -0.39 -0.48
C VAL A 9 1.61 0.21 0.72
N TYR A 10 0.89 1.04 1.46
CA TYR A 10 1.41 1.77 2.61
C TYR A 10 0.37 1.87 3.73
N TYR A 11 0.87 2.12 4.93
CA TYR A 11 0.08 2.48 6.10
C TYR A 11 0.26 3.98 6.38
N ALA A 12 -0.85 4.71 6.47
CA ALA A 12 -0.84 6.14 6.76
C ALA A 12 -1.74 6.47 7.95
N ASP A 13 -1.10 6.77 9.08
CA ASP A 13 -1.76 7.28 10.28
C ASP A 13 -1.46 8.79 10.43
N GLN A 14 -2.40 9.56 10.98
CA GLN A 14 -2.22 11.01 11.12
C GLN A 14 -1.14 11.38 12.14
N SER A 15 -0.81 10.47 13.06
CA SER A 15 0.13 10.70 14.16
C SER A 15 1.52 10.13 13.88
N ALA A 16 1.74 9.46 12.75
CA ALA A 16 2.98 8.77 12.44
C ALA A 16 3.42 8.99 10.99
N PRO A 17 4.73 8.85 10.70
CA PRO A 17 5.21 8.80 9.32
C PRO A 17 4.52 7.70 8.53
N THR A 18 4.32 7.93 7.23
CA THR A 18 3.81 6.91 6.33
C THR A 18 4.79 5.74 6.24
N GLU A 19 4.29 4.53 6.47
CA GLU A 19 5.08 3.32 6.40
C GLU A 19 4.84 2.60 5.07
N LEU A 20 5.91 2.38 4.32
CA LEU A 20 5.87 1.60 3.08
C LEU A 20 5.91 0.11 3.41
N LEU A 21 4.88 -0.61 2.97
CA LEU A 21 4.74 -2.03 3.30
C LEU A 21 5.22 -2.91 2.14
N LYS A 22 4.77 -2.62 0.92
CA LYS A 22 5.05 -3.46 -0.25
C LYS A 22 4.81 -2.73 -1.57
N ALA A 23 5.55 -3.09 -2.61
CA ALA A 23 5.30 -2.64 -3.98
C ALA A 23 4.87 -3.82 -4.86
N PHE A 24 3.98 -3.55 -5.81
CA PHE A 24 3.49 -4.50 -6.80
C PHE A 24 3.56 -3.90 -8.20
N SER A 25 3.80 -4.72 -9.22
CA SER A 25 3.66 -4.31 -10.63
C SER A 25 2.21 -4.40 -11.14
N SER A 26 1.27 -4.87 -10.31
CA SER A 26 -0.13 -5.08 -10.67
C SER A 26 -1.05 -4.45 -9.63
N GLU A 27 -1.97 -3.61 -10.10
CA GLU A 27 -3.00 -2.97 -9.26
C GLU A 27 -3.83 -4.00 -8.51
N ARG A 28 -4.29 -5.05 -9.22
CA ARG A 28 -5.09 -6.13 -8.64
C ARG A 28 -4.40 -6.75 -7.42
N ARG A 29 -3.09 -7.00 -7.51
CA ARG A 29 -2.31 -7.57 -6.40
C ARG A 29 -2.20 -6.61 -5.22
N ALA A 30 -2.02 -5.31 -5.49
CA ALA A 30 -2.01 -4.29 -4.43
C ALA A 30 -3.38 -4.19 -3.74
N ALA A 31 -4.47 -4.23 -4.51
CA ALA A 31 -5.83 -4.18 -3.97
C ALA A 31 -6.17 -5.43 -3.14
N GLU A 32 -5.84 -6.63 -3.62
CA GLU A 32 -5.97 -7.89 -2.87
C GLU A 32 -5.20 -7.85 -1.55
N TYR A 33 -3.97 -7.31 -1.58
CA TYR A 33 -3.14 -7.20 -0.39
C TYR A 33 -3.70 -6.21 0.63
N VAL A 34 -4.20 -5.05 0.19
CA VAL A 34 -4.89 -4.09 1.09
C VAL A 34 -6.17 -4.69 1.67
N ALA A 35 -6.96 -5.44 0.89
CA ALA A 35 -8.14 -6.13 1.39
C ALA A 35 -7.78 -7.15 2.48
N MET A 36 -6.69 -7.90 2.28
CA MET A 36 -6.16 -8.82 3.30
C MET A 36 -5.76 -8.06 4.58
N LEU A 37 -5.02 -6.95 4.47
CA LEU A 37 -4.59 -6.15 5.62
C LEU A 37 -5.76 -5.50 6.36
N LYS A 38 -6.84 -5.16 5.65
CA LYS A 38 -8.07 -4.66 6.27
C LYS A 38 -8.80 -5.73 7.09
N ASN A 39 -8.73 -6.98 6.66
CA ASN A 39 -9.31 -8.13 7.38
C ASN A 39 -8.42 -8.64 8.51
N ALA A 40 -7.09 -8.54 8.35
CA ALA A 40 -6.08 -9.01 9.31
C ALA A 40 -4.97 -7.95 9.47
N PRO A 41 -5.24 -6.86 10.22
CA PRO A 41 -4.30 -5.78 10.40
C PRO A 41 -3.10 -6.20 11.26
N TYR A 42 -1.94 -5.58 11.02
CA TYR A 42 -0.81 -5.65 11.94
C TYR A 42 -1.19 -5.12 13.34
N PRO A 43 -0.51 -5.59 14.41
CA PRO A 43 -0.76 -5.10 15.76
C PRO A 43 -0.62 -3.57 15.82
N LYS A 44 -1.60 -2.90 16.45
CA LYS A 44 -1.67 -1.44 16.62
C LYS A 44 -1.92 -0.64 15.34
N HIS A 45 -2.21 -1.29 14.22
CA HIS A 45 -2.60 -0.62 12.99
C HIS A 45 -4.12 -0.63 12.84
N GLU A 46 -4.70 0.52 12.49
CA GLU A 46 -6.11 0.57 12.14
C GLU A 46 -6.34 0.12 10.69
N ALA A 47 -7.32 -0.75 10.48
CA ALA A 47 -7.64 -1.28 9.15
C ALA A 47 -7.96 -0.17 8.12
N ALA A 48 -8.56 0.94 8.55
CA ALA A 48 -8.91 2.06 7.69
C ALA A 48 -7.69 2.77 7.06
N ASN A 49 -6.51 2.60 7.65
CA ASN A 49 -5.30 3.34 7.30
C ASN A 49 -4.42 2.62 6.27
N TYR A 50 -4.79 1.40 5.84
CA TYR A 50 -4.14 0.72 4.72
C TYR A 50 -4.64 1.22 3.38
N ARG A 51 -3.70 1.65 2.53
CA ARG A 51 -3.98 2.21 1.20
C ARG A 51 -2.94 1.72 0.20
N TYR A 52 -3.23 1.89 -1.08
CA TYR A 52 -2.24 1.78 -2.12
C TYR A 52 -2.30 2.99 -3.04
N ALA A 53 -1.19 3.32 -3.69
CA ALA A 53 -1.10 4.37 -4.68
C ALA A 53 -0.29 3.88 -5.90
N ALA A 54 -0.70 4.33 -7.09
CA ALA A 54 0.08 4.16 -8.30
C ALA A 54 1.20 5.19 -8.33
N VAL A 55 2.42 4.73 -8.59
CA VAL A 55 3.64 5.54 -8.66
C VAL A 55 4.34 5.20 -9.96
N GLN A 56 4.65 6.22 -10.73
CA GLN A 56 5.43 6.09 -11.96
C GLN A 56 6.91 6.26 -11.61
N LEU A 57 7.71 5.24 -11.92
CA LEU A 57 9.16 5.29 -11.75
C LEU A 57 9.77 5.88 -13.03
N ASN A 58 10.43 7.03 -12.89
CA ASN A 58 11.14 7.74 -13.96
C ASN A 58 12.66 7.48 -13.87
#